data_AF-A0A3A4NS60-F1
#
_entry.id   AF-A0A3A4NS60-F1
#
_cell.length_a   1.000
_cell.length_b   1.000
_cell.length_c   1.000
_cell.angle_alpha   90.00
_cell.angle_beta   90.00
_cell.angle_gamma   90.00
#
_symmetry.space_group_name_H-M   'P 1'
#
loop_
_entity.id
_entity.type
_entity.pdbx_description
1 polymer ?
#
loop_
_entity_poly.entity_id
_entity_poly.type
_entity_poly.pdbx_seq_one_letter_code
_entity_poly.pdbx_strand_id
1 'polypeptide(L)'
;MIIKSVPYLFIFIVFHSIFATWSQEFPSKDQITSWLEHYLNKDQNFFYQDYFARNSTLKEEGVDPIPFSMGLLSDVQYADFWEDAINLYTAAMYRSRNLPGLADHLIEWLERNEAVYTKDIIKFKGHCINILLQLVGPNFFQDSILKDKIITFADRFFRQGDVTKPDYWNTLYGLDNISFSQDHPISDDIRKSRVYAQSIARLCVQFAGHLYCATTNNNYLNIVEISKDSSDTQIASTAKYVLSEESKSNWYSGNYELFAMYRQRQTLTPEQIEAIQVNNPPGSTRTNKNENQAKN
;
A
#
# COMPACT_ATOMS: atom_id res chain seq x y z
N MET A 1 -2.89 -32.15 48.04
CA MET A 1 -3.93 -31.31 47.39
C MET A 1 -3.57 -29.87 47.64
N ILE A 2 -3.21 -29.15 46.58
CA ILE A 2 -3.46 -27.73 46.26
C ILE A 2 -2.41 -27.34 45.21
N ILE A 3 -2.95 -26.67 44.20
CA ILE A 3 -2.50 -26.52 42.83
C ILE A 3 -1.30 -25.57 42.74
N LYS A 4 -0.32 -25.93 41.89
CA LYS A 4 0.74 -25.05 41.40
C LYS A 4 0.10 -23.86 40.66
N SER A 5 0.19 -22.66 41.21
CA SER A 5 -0.15 -21.43 40.49
C SER A 5 0.98 -21.06 39.53
N VAL A 6 0.62 -20.98 38.25
CA VAL A 6 1.45 -20.69 37.07
C VAL A 6 1.92 -19.23 37.05
N PRO A 7 3.12 -18.92 36.50
CA PRO A 7 3.56 -17.55 36.28
C PRO A 7 2.94 -17.00 34.98
N TYR A 8 1.84 -16.26 35.08
CA TYR A 8 1.18 -15.60 33.93
C TYR A 8 1.46 -14.09 33.84
N LEU A 9 2.61 -13.61 34.32
CA LEU A 9 2.91 -12.17 34.33
C LEU A 9 4.00 -11.71 33.36
N PHE A 10 4.42 -12.53 32.39
CA PHE A 10 5.52 -12.17 31.48
C PHE A 10 5.22 -12.19 29.98
N ILE A 11 3.96 -12.35 29.57
CA ILE A 11 3.60 -12.36 28.13
C ILE A 11 2.84 -11.08 27.69
N PHE A 12 2.36 -10.25 28.62
CA PHE A 12 1.54 -9.08 28.26
C PHE A 12 2.32 -7.78 27.96
N ILE A 13 3.62 -7.72 28.23
CA ILE A 13 4.40 -6.47 28.07
C ILE A 13 5.14 -6.42 26.72
N VAL A 14 5.35 -7.55 26.05
CA VAL A 14 6.10 -7.56 24.77
C VAL A 14 5.24 -7.16 23.56
N PHE A 15 3.90 -7.22 23.66
CA PHE A 15 3.02 -6.77 22.57
C PHE A 15 2.71 -5.27 22.57
N HIS A 16 3.00 -4.54 23.65
CA HIS A 16 2.75 -3.09 23.72
C HIS A 16 3.96 -2.22 23.32
N SER A 17 5.15 -2.81 23.15
CA SER A 17 6.40 -2.04 22.99
C SER A 17 6.94 -1.96 21.56
N ILE A 18 6.17 -2.37 20.54
CA ILE A 18 6.52 -2.12 19.12
C ILE A 18 5.60 -1.08 18.46
N PHE A 19 4.49 -0.69 19.09
CA PHE A 19 3.62 0.41 18.62
C PHE A 19 3.97 1.79 19.19
N ALA A 20 5.06 1.89 19.96
CA ALA A 20 5.46 3.14 20.59
C ALA A 20 6.38 3.98 19.69
N THR A 21 5.85 4.56 18.60
CA THR A 21 6.34 5.84 18.04
C THR A 21 5.33 6.46 17.05
N TRP A 22 4.04 6.58 17.39
CA TRP A 22 3.18 7.65 16.86
C TRP A 22 2.08 7.93 17.89
N SER A 23 2.37 8.75 18.91
CA SER A 23 1.33 9.34 19.75
C SER A 23 0.66 10.51 19.00
N GLN A 24 0.19 10.27 17.78
CA GLN A 24 -0.86 11.12 17.24
C GLN A 24 -2.11 10.73 18.02
N GLU A 25 -2.64 11.66 18.82
CA GLU A 25 -3.98 11.52 19.37
C GLU A 25 -4.91 11.29 18.19
N PHE A 26 -5.45 10.07 18.07
CA PHE A 26 -6.46 9.77 17.08
C PHE A 26 -7.63 10.75 17.32
N PRO A 27 -8.15 11.39 16.26
CA PRO A 27 -9.27 12.32 16.42
C PRO A 27 -10.45 11.59 17.06
N SER A 28 -11.18 12.29 17.93
CA SER A 28 -12.34 11.70 18.61
C SER A 28 -13.43 11.35 17.58
N LYS A 29 -14.31 10.41 17.93
CA LYS A 29 -15.45 10.04 17.08
C LYS A 29 -16.31 11.25 16.71
N ASP A 30 -16.53 12.17 17.66
CA ASP A 30 -17.29 13.39 17.45
C ASP A 30 -16.59 14.32 16.45
N GLN A 31 -15.27 14.42 16.52
CA GLN A 31 -14.47 15.22 15.60
C GLN A 31 -14.49 14.64 14.18
N ILE A 32 -14.32 13.31 14.03
CA ILE A 32 -14.44 12.63 12.73
C ILE A 32 -15.82 12.84 12.14
N THR A 33 -16.88 12.71 12.95
CA THR A 33 -18.27 12.89 12.50
C THR A 33 -18.51 14.33 12.04
N SER A 34 -18.05 15.33 12.80
CA SER A 34 -18.17 16.73 12.41
C SER A 34 -17.42 17.04 11.09
N TRP A 35 -16.21 16.51 10.92
CA TRP A 35 -15.48 16.65 9.66
C TRP A 35 -16.16 15.95 8.50
N LEU A 36 -16.72 14.76 8.72
CA LEU A 36 -17.45 14.02 7.69
C LEU A 36 -18.72 14.76 7.26
N GLU A 37 -19.47 15.34 8.20
CA GLU A 37 -20.63 16.19 7.87
C GLU A 37 -20.23 17.39 7.03
N HIS A 38 -19.15 18.08 7.42
CA HIS A 38 -18.62 19.21 6.66
C HIS A 38 -18.15 18.82 5.25
N TYR A 39 -17.50 17.66 5.14
CA TYR A 39 -17.06 17.07 3.88
C TYR A 39 -18.23 16.67 2.98
N LEU A 40 -19.30 16.11 3.53
CA LEU A 40 -20.49 15.70 2.78
C LEU A 40 -21.35 16.88 2.33
N ASN A 41 -21.28 18.02 3.02
CA ASN A 41 -21.98 19.25 2.65
C ASN A 41 -21.31 20.02 1.49
N LYS A 42 -20.25 19.47 0.89
CA LYS A 42 -19.59 20.07 -0.28
C LYS A 42 -20.44 19.97 -1.53
N ASP A 43 -20.27 20.95 -2.41
CA ASP A 43 -20.91 20.91 -3.72
C ASP A 43 -20.27 19.84 -4.63
N GLN A 44 -20.90 19.56 -5.77
CA GLN A 44 -20.38 18.59 -6.73
C GLN A 44 -19.02 18.99 -7.31
N ASN A 45 -18.74 20.30 -7.43
CA ASN A 45 -17.49 20.80 -8.00
C ASN A 45 -16.28 20.39 -7.14
N PHE A 46 -16.45 20.36 -5.81
CA PHE A 46 -15.42 19.86 -4.91
C PHE A 46 -15.01 18.41 -5.22
N PHE A 47 -15.96 17.52 -5.49
CA PHE A 47 -15.67 16.11 -5.77
C PHE A 47 -15.09 15.87 -7.17
N TYR A 48 -15.17 16.84 -8.08
CA TYR A 48 -14.49 16.80 -9.39
C TYR A 48 -13.04 17.27 -9.33
N GLN A 49 -12.61 17.88 -8.22
CA GLN A 49 -11.21 18.26 -8.03
C GLN A 49 -10.33 17.02 -7.81
N ASP A 50 -9.04 17.14 -8.14
CA ASP A 50 -8.09 16.12 -7.73
C ASP A 50 -7.83 16.12 -6.22
N TYR A 51 -7.28 15.01 -5.73
CA TYR A 51 -7.05 14.80 -4.30
C TYR A 51 -6.09 15.82 -3.68
N PHE A 52 -5.19 16.45 -4.46
CA PHE A 52 -4.31 17.49 -3.93
C PHE A 52 -5.05 18.80 -3.72
N ALA A 53 -5.91 19.19 -4.65
CA ALA A 53 -6.78 20.35 -4.53
C ALA A 53 -7.81 20.16 -3.41
N ARG A 54 -8.40 18.96 -3.30
CA ARG A 54 -9.33 18.63 -2.20
C ARG A 54 -8.66 18.70 -0.84
N ASN A 55 -7.44 18.17 -0.72
CA ASN A 55 -6.63 18.31 0.50
C ASN A 55 -6.31 19.76 0.84
N SER A 56 -6.02 20.62 -0.15
CA SER A 56 -5.80 22.05 0.09
C SER A 56 -7.06 22.74 0.62
N THR A 57 -8.21 22.51 -0.03
CA THR A 57 -9.51 23.06 0.39
C THR A 57 -9.86 22.65 1.83
N LEU A 58 -9.70 21.35 2.17
CA LEU A 58 -9.96 20.86 3.52
C LEU A 58 -9.07 21.56 4.57
N LYS A 59 -7.79 21.75 4.26
CA LYS A 59 -6.85 22.46 5.15
C LYS A 59 -7.22 23.92 5.37
N GLU A 60 -7.62 24.63 4.32
CA GLU A 60 -8.07 26.03 4.41
C GLU A 60 -9.30 26.19 5.32
N GLU A 61 -10.09 25.14 5.44
CA GLU A 61 -11.29 25.08 6.27
C GLU A 61 -11.03 24.48 7.67
N GLY A 62 -9.77 24.26 8.04
CA GLY A 62 -9.40 23.75 9.35
C GLY A 62 -9.57 22.24 9.54
N VAL A 63 -9.76 21.49 8.45
CA VAL A 63 -9.77 20.01 8.46
C VAL A 63 -8.41 19.50 8.02
N ASP A 64 -7.65 18.90 8.94
CA ASP A 64 -6.37 18.26 8.58
C ASP A 64 -6.65 16.92 7.85
N PRO A 65 -6.26 16.77 6.57
CA PRO A 65 -6.62 15.60 5.78
C PRO A 65 -6.02 14.29 6.29
N ILE A 66 -4.87 14.33 6.97
CA ILE A 66 -4.21 13.12 7.48
C ILE A 66 -5.05 12.49 8.61
N PRO A 67 -5.27 13.16 9.76
CA PRO A 67 -6.07 12.61 10.84
C PRO A 67 -7.53 12.38 10.41
N PHE A 68 -8.10 13.23 9.56
CA PHE A 68 -9.44 13.00 9.00
C PHE A 68 -9.53 11.66 8.26
N SER A 69 -8.62 11.44 7.30
CA SER A 69 -8.63 10.22 6.49
C SER A 69 -8.28 8.99 7.32
N MET A 70 -7.32 9.08 8.25
CA MET A 70 -7.01 7.99 9.18
C MET A 70 -8.21 7.63 10.05
N GLY A 71 -8.96 8.63 10.54
CA GLY A 71 -10.18 8.43 11.31
C GLY A 71 -11.22 7.60 10.55
N LEU A 72 -11.48 7.95 9.28
CA LEU A 72 -12.40 7.19 8.43
C LEU A 72 -11.89 5.76 8.17
N LEU A 73 -10.61 5.60 7.85
CA LEU A 73 -10.01 4.30 7.53
C LEU A 73 -9.89 3.37 8.75
N SER A 74 -9.95 3.92 9.97
CA SER A 74 -9.82 3.16 11.21
C SER A 74 -11.10 2.40 11.62
N ASP A 75 -12.26 2.75 11.06
CA ASP A 75 -13.55 2.20 11.48
C ASP A 75 -14.40 1.74 10.28
N VAL A 76 -14.89 0.49 10.35
CA VAL A 76 -15.70 -0.15 9.31
C VAL A 76 -17.05 0.53 9.10
N GLN A 77 -17.55 1.30 10.08
CA GLN A 77 -18.78 2.09 9.90
C GLN A 77 -18.65 3.14 8.78
N TYR A 78 -17.43 3.49 8.39
CA TYR A 78 -17.13 4.45 7.32
C TYR A 78 -16.62 3.78 6.03
N ALA A 79 -16.83 2.47 5.86
CA ALA A 79 -16.31 1.71 4.72
C ALA A 79 -16.70 2.33 3.35
N ASP A 80 -17.88 2.92 3.24
CA ASP A 80 -18.36 3.61 2.03
C ASP A 80 -17.45 4.78 1.61
N PHE A 81 -16.68 5.34 2.54
CA PHE A 81 -15.76 6.46 2.31
C PHE A 81 -14.30 6.03 2.17
N TRP A 82 -13.98 4.75 2.35
CA TRP A 82 -12.58 4.30 2.39
C TRP A 82 -11.83 4.50 1.07
N GLU A 83 -12.51 4.35 -0.07
CA GLU A 83 -11.91 4.61 -1.40
C GLU A 83 -11.45 6.08 -1.52
N ASP A 84 -12.25 7.01 -1.01
CA ASP A 84 -11.90 8.43 -1.05
C ASP A 84 -10.84 8.78 0.01
N ALA A 85 -11.03 8.27 1.23
CA ALA A 85 -10.11 8.50 2.35
C ALA A 85 -8.70 8.00 2.07
N ILE A 86 -8.52 6.82 1.45
CA ILE A 86 -7.18 6.32 1.10
C ILE A 86 -6.50 7.22 0.06
N ASN A 87 -7.26 7.79 -0.89
CA ASN A 87 -6.71 8.68 -1.91
C ASN A 87 -6.32 10.05 -1.32
N LEU A 88 -7.16 10.63 -0.46
CA LEU A 88 -6.84 11.86 0.28
C LEU A 88 -5.61 11.67 1.18
N TYR A 89 -5.58 10.57 1.94
CA TYR A 89 -4.46 10.20 2.81
C TYR A 89 -3.16 10.06 2.01
N THR A 90 -3.21 9.29 0.92
CA THR A 90 -2.04 9.04 0.06
C THR A 90 -1.50 10.35 -0.55
N ALA A 91 -2.38 11.23 -1.03
CA ALA A 91 -1.98 12.54 -1.54
C ALA A 91 -1.38 13.45 -0.45
N ALA A 92 -1.90 13.40 0.77
CA ALA A 92 -1.39 14.18 1.90
C ALA A 92 -0.01 13.67 2.37
N MET A 93 0.17 12.36 2.48
CA MET A 93 1.45 11.73 2.84
C MET A 93 2.52 11.93 1.78
N TYR A 94 2.13 11.90 0.50
CA TYR A 94 3.01 12.24 -0.60
C TYR A 94 3.50 13.70 -0.52
N ARG A 95 2.60 14.67 -0.32
CA ARG A 95 2.99 16.08 -0.20
C ARG A 95 3.85 16.38 1.02
N SER A 96 3.60 15.71 2.15
CA SER A 96 4.42 15.82 3.35
C SER A 96 5.76 15.06 3.25
N ARG A 97 6.01 14.36 2.13
CA ARG A 97 7.19 13.53 1.88
C ARG A 97 7.39 12.42 2.91
N ASN A 98 6.32 11.94 3.54
CA ASN A 98 6.35 10.84 4.49
C ASN A 98 5.96 9.51 3.83
N LEU A 99 6.71 9.10 2.81
CA LEU A 99 6.47 7.82 2.13
C LEU A 99 6.71 6.60 3.03
N PRO A 100 7.71 6.57 3.93
CA PRO A 100 7.87 5.47 4.88
C PRO A 100 6.67 5.30 5.81
N GLY A 101 6.12 6.40 6.35
CA GLY A 101 4.91 6.34 7.19
C GLY A 101 3.67 5.95 6.40
N LEU A 102 3.57 6.36 5.12
CA LEU A 102 2.52 5.87 4.23
C LEU A 102 2.62 4.34 4.07
N ALA A 103 3.81 3.81 3.81
CA ALA A 103 4.01 2.36 3.67
C ALA A 103 3.63 1.59 4.94
N ASP A 104 4.01 2.10 6.13
CA ASP A 104 3.63 1.47 7.41
C ASP A 104 2.11 1.31 7.53
N HIS A 105 1.36 2.39 7.30
CA HIS A 105 -0.10 2.35 7.42
C HIS A 105 -0.76 1.50 6.32
N LEU A 106 -0.26 1.53 5.08
CA LEU A 106 -0.77 0.65 4.02
C LEU A 106 -0.57 -0.83 4.37
N ILE A 107 0.58 -1.18 4.96
CA ILE A 107 0.87 -2.55 5.41
C ILE A 107 -0.05 -2.93 6.58
N GLU A 108 -0.16 -2.06 7.60
CA GLU A 108 -1.06 -2.26 8.73
C GLU A 108 -2.50 -2.47 8.27
N TRP A 109 -2.99 -1.60 7.40
CA TRP A 109 -4.34 -1.68 6.84
C TRP A 109 -4.54 -2.88 5.94
N LEU A 110 -3.51 -3.33 5.21
CA LEU A 110 -3.58 -4.56 4.41
C LEU A 110 -3.65 -5.80 5.31
N GLU A 111 -2.86 -5.85 6.38
CA GLU A 111 -2.78 -6.98 7.32
C GLU A 111 -3.91 -7.02 8.36
N ARG A 112 -4.67 -5.92 8.53
CA ARG A 112 -5.81 -5.86 9.45
C ARG A 112 -6.88 -6.91 9.13
N ASN A 113 -7.22 -7.78 10.06
CA ASN A 113 -8.33 -8.71 9.88
C ASN A 113 -9.67 -7.99 10.03
N GLU A 114 -10.60 -8.28 9.13
CA GLU A 114 -11.95 -7.71 9.16
C GLU A 114 -12.96 -8.80 9.51
N ALA A 115 -13.98 -8.46 10.29
CA ALA A 115 -15.00 -9.43 10.70
C ALA A 115 -15.83 -9.95 9.52
N VAL A 116 -16.05 -9.09 8.51
CA VAL A 116 -16.74 -9.41 7.26
C VAL A 116 -16.02 -8.68 6.12
N TYR A 117 -15.72 -9.37 5.02
CA TYR A 117 -15.11 -8.77 3.84
C TYR A 117 -16.19 -8.31 2.85
N THR A 118 -16.60 -7.05 2.96
CA THR A 118 -17.47 -6.41 1.98
C THR A 118 -16.69 -6.00 0.73
N LYS A 119 -17.39 -5.64 -0.34
CA LYS A 119 -16.79 -5.11 -1.57
C LYS A 119 -15.83 -3.94 -1.30
N ASP A 120 -16.23 -2.99 -0.46
CA ASP A 120 -15.45 -1.77 -0.22
C ASP A 120 -14.18 -2.07 0.59
N ILE A 121 -14.27 -3.03 1.53
CA ILE A 121 -13.11 -3.57 2.23
C ILE A 121 -12.13 -4.24 1.24
N ILE A 122 -12.63 -5.13 0.37
CA ILE A 122 -11.78 -5.83 -0.61
C ILE A 122 -11.10 -4.84 -1.56
N LYS A 123 -11.84 -3.85 -2.08
CA LYS A 123 -11.29 -2.76 -2.89
C LYS A 123 -10.20 -1.99 -2.15
N PHE A 124 -10.45 -1.62 -0.90
CA PHE A 124 -9.48 -0.91 -0.07
C PHE A 124 -8.17 -1.70 0.12
N LYS A 125 -8.26 -3.02 0.36
CA LYS A 125 -7.08 -3.90 0.40
C LYS A 125 -6.33 -3.91 -0.93
N GLY A 126 -7.06 -3.97 -2.05
CA GLY A 126 -6.49 -3.84 -3.39
C GLY A 126 -5.78 -2.49 -3.61
N HIS A 127 -6.37 -1.39 -3.14
CA HIS A 127 -5.73 -0.07 -3.17
C HIS A 127 -4.44 -0.03 -2.35
N CYS A 128 -4.41 -0.66 -1.17
CA CYS A 128 -3.20 -0.74 -0.36
C CYS A 128 -2.06 -1.43 -1.13
N ILE A 129 -2.33 -2.58 -1.75
CA ILE A 129 -1.34 -3.30 -2.58
C ILE A 129 -0.91 -2.44 -3.76
N ASN A 130 -1.85 -1.82 -4.46
CA ASN A 130 -1.55 -0.98 -5.61
C ASN A 130 -0.67 0.22 -5.23
N ILE A 131 -0.91 0.88 -4.10
CA ILE A 131 -0.06 2.00 -3.66
C ILE A 131 1.32 1.48 -3.24
N LEU A 132 1.41 0.38 -2.50
CA LEU A 132 2.70 -0.26 -2.17
C LEU A 132 3.51 -0.61 -3.42
N LEU A 133 2.86 -1.20 -4.44
CA LEU A 133 3.43 -1.46 -5.77
C LEU A 133 4.02 -0.20 -6.42
N GLN A 134 3.31 0.93 -6.35
CA GLN A 134 3.74 2.20 -6.93
C GLN A 134 4.87 2.87 -6.12
N LEU A 135 4.97 2.56 -4.82
CA LEU A 135 6.10 2.97 -3.96
C LEU A 135 7.38 2.18 -4.25
N VAL A 136 7.29 1.02 -4.93
CA VAL A 136 8.46 0.33 -5.55
C VAL A 136 8.85 0.98 -6.88
N GLY A 137 8.62 2.27 -7.00
CA GLY A 137 9.06 3.07 -8.13
C GLY A 137 10.57 3.28 -8.17
N PRO A 138 11.19 3.43 -9.36
CA PRO A 138 12.64 3.69 -9.46
C PRO A 138 13.13 4.92 -8.69
N ASN A 139 12.27 5.93 -8.46
CA ASN A 139 12.61 7.17 -7.76
C ASN A 139 12.32 7.10 -6.25
N PHE A 140 11.23 6.44 -5.84
CA PHE A 140 10.90 6.35 -4.41
C PHE A 140 11.71 5.28 -3.69
N PHE A 141 11.98 4.16 -4.34
CA PHE A 141 12.62 3.00 -3.74
C PHE A 141 14.13 3.17 -3.47
N GLN A 142 14.67 4.37 -3.73
CA GLN A 142 16.02 4.78 -3.32
C GLN A 142 16.10 5.17 -1.83
N ASP A 143 14.96 5.53 -1.22
CA ASP A 143 14.88 5.78 0.23
C ASP A 143 15.06 4.45 0.99
N SER A 144 16.12 4.36 1.81
CA SER A 144 16.45 3.12 2.53
C SER A 144 15.38 2.71 3.54
N ILE A 145 14.73 3.66 4.20
CA ILE A 145 13.71 3.38 5.22
C ILE A 145 12.46 2.83 4.55
N LEU A 146 12.01 3.46 3.46
CA LEU A 146 10.89 2.98 2.66
C LEU A 146 11.18 1.57 2.11
N LYS A 147 12.36 1.40 1.52
CA LYS A 147 12.81 0.12 0.97
C LYS A 147 12.78 -0.98 2.02
N ASP A 148 13.39 -0.76 3.18
CA ASP A 148 13.47 -1.77 4.24
C ASP A 148 12.09 -2.20 4.73
N LYS A 149 11.15 -1.23 4.87
CA LYS A 149 9.76 -1.51 5.25
C LYS A 149 9.05 -2.39 4.22
N ILE A 150 9.13 -2.01 2.94
CA ILE A 150 8.47 -2.75 1.86
C ILE A 150 9.09 -4.14 1.69
N ILE A 151 10.42 -4.30 1.73
CA ILE A 151 11.07 -5.60 1.57
C ILE A 151 10.74 -6.52 2.74
N THR A 152 10.80 -6.02 3.98
CA THR A 152 10.46 -6.82 5.17
C THR A 152 9.02 -7.31 5.12
N PHE A 153 8.10 -6.49 4.60
CA PHE A 153 6.73 -6.91 4.34
C PHE A 153 6.61 -7.90 3.17
N ALA A 154 7.24 -7.60 2.04
CA ALA A 154 7.16 -8.43 0.85
C ALA A 154 7.69 -9.85 1.08
N ASP A 155 8.80 -10.00 1.81
CA ASP A 155 9.41 -11.30 2.11
C ASP A 155 8.51 -12.22 2.95
N ARG A 156 7.70 -11.64 3.85
CA ARG A 156 6.68 -12.41 4.58
C ARG A 156 5.43 -12.64 3.74
N PHE A 157 4.98 -11.62 3.03
CA PHE A 157 3.73 -11.62 2.26
C PHE A 157 3.78 -12.61 1.10
N PHE A 158 4.91 -12.68 0.41
CA PHE A 158 5.11 -13.56 -0.74
C PHE A 158 5.74 -14.91 -0.39
N ARG A 159 5.98 -15.23 0.89
CA ARG A 159 6.76 -16.41 1.32
C ARG A 159 6.32 -17.73 0.66
N GLN A 160 5.03 -17.91 0.43
CA GLN A 160 4.46 -19.12 -0.18
C GLN A 160 4.00 -18.90 -1.64
N GLY A 161 4.07 -17.67 -2.16
CA GLY A 161 3.59 -17.32 -3.50
C GLY A 161 2.06 -17.37 -3.68
N ASP A 162 1.30 -17.91 -2.72
CA ASP A 162 -0.14 -18.12 -2.85
C ASP A 162 -0.94 -16.83 -3.06
N VAL A 163 -0.42 -15.67 -2.62
CA VAL A 163 -1.02 -14.35 -2.84
C VAL A 163 -1.16 -13.98 -4.32
N THR A 164 -0.47 -14.65 -5.25
CA THR A 164 -0.66 -14.45 -6.70
C THR A 164 -1.77 -15.32 -7.30
N LYS A 165 -2.42 -16.17 -6.49
CA LYS A 165 -3.51 -17.05 -6.92
C LYS A 165 -4.86 -16.46 -6.50
N PRO A 166 -5.87 -16.40 -7.39
CA PRO A 166 -7.20 -15.93 -7.00
C PRO A 166 -7.83 -16.74 -5.86
N ASP A 167 -7.58 -18.05 -5.81
CA ASP A 167 -8.12 -18.95 -4.78
C ASP A 167 -7.70 -18.56 -3.36
N TYR A 168 -6.45 -18.11 -3.17
CA TYR A 168 -6.00 -17.60 -1.88
C TYR A 168 -6.90 -16.46 -1.37
N TRP A 169 -7.23 -15.52 -2.24
CA TRP A 169 -8.07 -14.38 -1.91
C TRP A 169 -9.54 -14.78 -1.76
N ASN A 170 -10.04 -15.73 -2.56
CA ASN A 170 -11.39 -16.26 -2.39
C ASN A 170 -11.55 -16.90 -1.01
N THR A 171 -10.59 -17.71 -0.57
CA THR A 171 -10.59 -18.32 0.75
C THR A 171 -10.45 -17.27 1.85
N LEU A 172 -9.48 -16.35 1.72
CA LEU A 172 -9.25 -15.29 2.72
C LEU A 172 -10.48 -14.42 2.93
N TYR A 173 -11.21 -14.10 1.86
CA TYR A 173 -12.43 -13.28 1.91
C TYR A 173 -13.71 -14.08 2.14
N GLY A 174 -13.62 -15.39 2.34
CA GLY A 174 -14.79 -16.25 2.58
C GLY A 174 -15.75 -16.38 1.39
N LEU A 175 -15.25 -16.16 0.17
CA LEU A 175 -16.04 -16.21 -1.07
C LEU A 175 -16.34 -17.64 -1.55
N ASP A 176 -15.56 -18.63 -1.09
CA ASP A 176 -15.69 -20.03 -1.51
C ASP A 176 -17.04 -20.66 -1.12
N ASN A 177 -17.61 -20.24 0.02
CA ASN A 177 -18.90 -20.75 0.52
C ASN A 177 -20.09 -20.29 -0.33
N ILE A 178 -19.90 -19.28 -1.18
CA ILE A 178 -20.94 -18.70 -2.01
C ILE A 178 -21.01 -19.38 -3.38
N SER A 179 -20.00 -20.20 -3.71
CA SER A 179 -19.84 -20.86 -5.00
C SER A 179 -20.42 -22.27 -5.13
N PHE A 180 -20.91 -22.86 -4.04
CA PHE A 180 -21.38 -24.26 -4.03
C PHE A 180 -22.90 -24.45 -3.95
N SER A 181 -23.72 -23.41 -3.88
CA SER A 181 -25.17 -23.58 -4.03
C SER A 181 -25.52 -23.74 -5.52
N GLN A 182 -25.54 -24.98 -6.00
CA GLN A 182 -25.79 -25.34 -7.40
C GLN A 182 -27.21 -25.03 -7.91
N ASP A 183 -28.13 -24.58 -7.04
CA ASP A 183 -29.55 -24.47 -7.39
C ASP A 183 -30.02 -23.06 -7.79
N HIS A 184 -29.13 -22.06 -7.82
CA HIS A 184 -29.48 -20.71 -8.26
C HIS A 184 -28.42 -20.09 -9.17
N PRO A 185 -28.83 -19.30 -10.19
CA PRO A 185 -27.88 -18.53 -10.97
C PRO A 185 -27.02 -17.68 -10.03
N ILE A 186 -25.70 -17.76 -10.21
CA ILE A 186 -24.71 -16.98 -9.47
C ILE A 186 -25.14 -15.51 -9.52
N SER A 187 -25.47 -14.92 -8.36
CA SER A 187 -25.87 -13.52 -8.30
C SER A 187 -24.74 -12.60 -8.78
N ASP A 188 -25.10 -11.44 -9.33
CA ASP A 188 -24.13 -10.49 -9.90
C ASP A 188 -23.02 -10.10 -8.91
N ASP A 189 -23.30 -10.10 -7.61
CA ASP A 189 -22.36 -9.73 -6.57
C ASP A 189 -21.30 -10.80 -6.31
N ILE A 190 -21.63 -12.08 -6.54
CA ILE A 190 -20.68 -13.20 -6.46
C ILE A 190 -19.72 -13.16 -7.65
N ARG A 191 -20.25 -12.88 -8.85
CA ARG A 191 -19.42 -12.69 -10.05
C ARG A 191 -18.45 -11.52 -9.87
N LYS A 192 -18.92 -10.39 -9.33
CA LYS A 192 -18.07 -9.22 -9.01
C LYS A 192 -17.00 -9.57 -7.96
N SER A 193 -17.34 -10.37 -6.95
CA SER A 193 -16.41 -10.76 -5.90
C SER A 193 -15.24 -11.61 -6.41
N ARG A 194 -15.49 -12.54 -7.34
CA ARG A 194 -14.44 -13.29 -8.03
C ARG A 194 -13.52 -12.41 -8.88
N VAL A 195 -14.08 -11.39 -9.54
CA VAL A 195 -13.29 -10.42 -10.30
C VAL A 195 -12.36 -9.63 -9.36
N TYR A 196 -12.77 -9.33 -8.13
CA TYR A 196 -11.91 -8.67 -7.15
C TYR A 196 -10.74 -9.55 -6.71
N ALA A 197 -10.98 -10.82 -6.39
CA ALA A 197 -9.92 -11.78 -6.04
C ALA A 197 -8.88 -11.91 -7.18
N GLN A 198 -9.35 -12.04 -8.43
CA GLN A 198 -8.47 -12.04 -9.60
C GLN A 198 -7.71 -10.72 -9.76
N SER A 199 -8.35 -9.59 -9.53
CA SER A 199 -7.71 -8.27 -9.64
C SER A 199 -6.59 -8.09 -8.61
N ILE A 200 -6.81 -8.53 -7.37
CA ILE A 200 -5.82 -8.46 -6.30
C ILE A 200 -4.66 -9.41 -6.57
N ALA A 201 -4.94 -10.63 -7.00
CA ALA A 201 -3.91 -11.58 -7.42
C ALA A 201 -3.02 -11.01 -8.55
N ARG A 202 -3.61 -10.32 -9.54
CA ARG A 202 -2.86 -9.63 -10.60
C ARG A 202 -1.97 -8.52 -10.06
N LEU A 203 -2.47 -7.70 -9.12
CA LEU A 203 -1.67 -6.67 -8.46
C LEU A 203 -0.48 -7.30 -7.72
N CYS A 204 -0.66 -8.46 -7.09
CA CYS A 204 0.42 -9.18 -6.42
C CYS A 204 1.50 -9.67 -7.41
N VAL A 205 1.11 -10.14 -8.60
CA VAL A 205 2.06 -10.49 -9.67
C VAL A 205 2.85 -9.27 -10.14
N GLN A 206 2.17 -8.14 -10.35
CA GLN A 206 2.83 -6.88 -10.71
C GLN A 206 3.80 -6.42 -9.62
N PHE A 207 3.41 -6.59 -8.35
CA PHE A 207 4.21 -6.18 -7.20
C PHE A 207 5.49 -7.00 -7.07
N ALA A 208 5.39 -8.33 -7.20
CA ALA A 208 6.57 -9.18 -7.30
C ALA A 208 7.46 -8.79 -8.49
N GLY A 209 6.86 -8.45 -9.64
CA GLY A 209 7.58 -7.93 -10.81
C GLY A 209 8.38 -6.66 -10.56
N HIS A 210 7.74 -5.66 -9.95
CA HIS A 210 8.40 -4.39 -9.61
C HIS A 210 9.50 -4.61 -8.57
N LEU A 211 9.26 -5.46 -7.57
CA LEU A 211 10.28 -5.84 -6.59
C LEU A 211 11.48 -6.52 -7.25
N TYR A 212 11.25 -7.42 -8.21
CA TYR A 212 12.34 -8.01 -8.99
C TYR A 212 13.10 -6.94 -9.79
N CYS A 213 12.41 -6.03 -10.47
CA CYS A 213 13.06 -4.93 -11.20
C CYS A 213 13.90 -4.04 -10.28
N ALA A 214 13.39 -3.74 -9.09
CA ALA A 214 14.03 -2.85 -8.13
C ALA A 214 15.20 -3.48 -7.36
N THR A 215 15.19 -4.80 -7.18
CA THR A 215 16.16 -5.50 -6.30
C THR A 215 17.02 -6.54 -6.99
N THR A 216 16.65 -6.99 -8.19
CA THR A 216 17.21 -8.16 -8.89
C THR A 216 17.13 -9.47 -8.08
N ASN A 217 16.27 -9.53 -7.06
CA ASN A 217 16.12 -10.71 -6.22
C ASN A 217 15.31 -11.81 -6.94
N ASN A 218 15.96 -12.95 -7.20
CA ASN A 218 15.36 -14.09 -7.90
C ASN A 218 14.16 -14.71 -7.19
N ASN A 219 13.98 -14.48 -5.88
CA ASN A 219 12.78 -14.96 -5.18
C ASN A 219 11.51 -14.34 -5.78
N TYR A 220 11.54 -13.03 -6.06
CA TYR A 220 10.40 -12.34 -6.67
C TYR A 220 10.22 -12.72 -8.15
N LEU A 221 11.32 -12.97 -8.88
CA LEU A 221 11.25 -13.52 -10.24
C LEU A 221 10.53 -14.86 -10.25
N ASN A 222 10.88 -15.77 -9.35
CA ASN A 222 10.26 -17.10 -9.26
C ASN A 222 8.75 -17.02 -9.03
N ILE A 223 8.28 -16.06 -8.22
CA ILE A 223 6.85 -15.83 -7.99
C ILE A 223 6.11 -15.43 -9.27
N VAL A 224 6.72 -14.55 -10.07
CA VAL A 224 6.15 -14.14 -11.36
C VAL A 224 6.19 -15.30 -12.37
N GLU A 225 7.30 -16.05 -12.42
CA GLU A 225 7.46 -17.20 -13.31
C GLU A 225 6.41 -18.29 -13.06
N ILE A 226 6.16 -18.66 -11.80
CA ILE A 226 5.09 -19.60 -11.43
C ILE A 226 3.72 -19.13 -11.94
N SER A 227 3.50 -17.82 -11.95
CA SER A 227 2.22 -17.22 -12.37
C SER A 227 1.98 -17.30 -13.88
N LYS A 228 3.00 -17.57 -14.71
CA LYS A 228 2.85 -17.74 -16.18
C LYS A 228 2.05 -18.97 -16.56
N ASP A 229 2.10 -19.99 -15.72
CA ASP A 229 1.43 -21.28 -15.91
C ASP A 229 0.08 -21.34 -15.20
N SER A 230 -0.41 -20.20 -14.71
CA SER A 230 -1.73 -20.11 -14.07
C SER A 230 -2.84 -20.48 -15.05
N SER A 231 -3.85 -21.22 -14.56
CA SER A 231 -5.09 -21.51 -15.28
C SER A 231 -5.94 -20.25 -15.52
N ASP A 232 -5.71 -19.18 -14.75
CA ASP A 232 -6.35 -17.88 -14.97
C ASP A 232 -5.60 -17.11 -16.07
N THR A 233 -6.18 -17.02 -17.25
CA THR A 233 -5.58 -16.35 -18.42
C THR A 233 -5.08 -14.93 -18.11
N GLN A 234 -5.81 -14.17 -17.27
CA GLN A 234 -5.43 -12.81 -16.89
C GLN A 234 -4.17 -12.77 -16.00
N ILE A 235 -3.99 -13.75 -15.12
CA ILE A 235 -2.80 -13.90 -14.28
C ILE A 235 -1.61 -14.28 -15.16
N ALA A 236 -1.77 -15.30 -16.00
CA ALA A 236 -0.75 -15.75 -16.93
C ALA A 236 -0.30 -14.62 -17.89
N SER A 237 -1.25 -13.84 -18.40
CA SER A 237 -0.96 -12.70 -19.28
C SER A 237 -0.24 -11.57 -18.54
N THR A 238 -0.65 -11.28 -17.30
CA THR A 238 0.02 -10.28 -16.45
C THR A 238 1.46 -10.70 -16.16
N ALA A 239 1.70 -11.96 -15.82
CA ALA A 239 3.05 -12.49 -15.56
C ALA A 239 3.96 -12.40 -16.80
N LYS A 240 3.45 -12.80 -17.97
CA LYS A 240 4.18 -12.68 -19.25
C LYS A 240 4.52 -11.23 -19.58
N TYR A 241 3.58 -10.31 -19.37
CA TYR A 241 3.80 -8.88 -19.57
C TYR A 241 4.87 -8.35 -18.62
N VAL A 242 4.76 -8.62 -17.33
CA VAL A 242 5.68 -8.14 -16.29
C VAL A 242 7.14 -8.53 -16.56
N LEU A 243 7.36 -9.70 -17.17
CA LEU A 243 8.69 -10.21 -17.52
C LEU A 243 9.20 -9.73 -18.89
N SER A 244 8.39 -8.97 -19.64
CA SER A 244 8.81 -8.42 -20.91
C SER A 244 9.75 -7.23 -20.73
N GLU A 245 10.63 -7.02 -21.72
CA GLU A 245 11.47 -5.81 -21.79
C GLU A 245 10.62 -4.53 -21.82
N GLU A 246 9.41 -4.59 -22.40
CA GLU A 246 8.48 -3.46 -22.41
C GLU A 246 8.06 -3.07 -20.99
N SER A 247 7.60 -4.02 -20.18
CA SER A 247 7.21 -3.75 -18.79
C SER A 247 8.39 -3.23 -17.96
N LYS A 248 9.58 -3.80 -18.16
CA LYS A 248 10.81 -3.36 -17.50
C LYS A 248 11.16 -1.91 -17.88
N SER A 249 11.10 -1.57 -19.17
CA SER A 249 11.29 -0.22 -19.67
C SER A 249 10.25 0.75 -19.09
N ASN A 250 8.99 0.33 -19.02
CA ASN A 250 7.92 1.15 -18.44
C ASN A 250 8.14 1.37 -16.93
N TRP A 251 8.62 0.38 -16.20
CA TRP A 251 9.01 0.55 -14.80
C TRP A 251 10.13 1.59 -14.66
N TYR A 252 11.22 1.47 -15.44
CA TYR A 252 12.34 2.43 -15.40
C TYR A 252 11.92 3.86 -15.77
N SER A 253 10.91 4.02 -16.62
CA SER A 253 10.39 5.35 -16.96
C SER A 253 9.77 6.10 -15.78
N GLY A 254 9.43 5.39 -14.70
CA GLY A 254 8.70 5.93 -13.55
C GLY A 254 7.20 6.15 -13.83
N ASN A 255 6.69 5.87 -15.02
CA ASN A 255 5.29 6.18 -15.37
C ASN A 255 4.23 5.50 -14.46
N TYR A 256 4.61 4.43 -13.76
CA TYR A 256 3.74 3.74 -12.79
C TYR A 256 3.91 4.22 -11.35
N GLU A 257 4.71 5.24 -11.09
CA GLU A 257 4.90 5.74 -9.74
C GLU A 257 3.71 6.54 -9.25
N LEU A 258 3.58 6.57 -7.92
CA LEU A 258 2.56 7.35 -7.24
C LEU A 258 2.58 8.81 -7.72
N PHE A 259 1.44 9.28 -8.21
CA PHE A 259 1.26 10.62 -8.78
C PHE A 259 2.21 10.97 -9.94
N ALA A 260 2.69 9.97 -10.70
CA ALA A 260 3.56 10.20 -11.86
C ALA A 260 2.98 11.20 -12.88
N MET A 261 1.65 11.22 -13.03
CA MET A 261 0.92 12.17 -13.88
C MET A 261 1.12 13.65 -13.51
N TYR A 262 1.53 13.94 -12.26
CA TYR A 262 1.78 15.29 -11.77
C TYR A 262 3.27 15.70 -11.80
N ARG A 263 4.16 14.81 -12.24
CA ARG A 263 5.56 15.20 -12.43
C ARG A 263 5.70 16.06 -13.67
N GLN A 264 6.40 17.18 -13.53
CA GLN A 264 7.06 17.79 -14.68
C GLN A 264 8.05 16.74 -15.21
N ARG A 265 7.84 16.24 -16.43
CA ARG A 265 8.60 15.13 -17.01
C ARG A 265 10.11 15.38 -16.93
N GLN A 266 10.77 14.79 -15.94
CA GLN A 266 12.19 14.47 -16.00
C GLN A 266 12.30 12.97 -15.75
N THR A 267 12.44 12.21 -16.84
CA THR A 267 12.80 10.81 -16.80
C THR A 267 14.29 10.75 -16.45
N LEU A 268 14.66 10.06 -15.37
CA LEU A 268 16.07 9.81 -15.07
C LEU A 268 16.64 8.87 -16.15
N THR A 269 17.83 9.19 -16.66
CA THR A 269 18.52 8.30 -17.61
C THR A 269 19.17 7.12 -16.87
N PRO A 270 19.39 5.98 -17.53
CA PRO A 270 20.11 4.85 -16.93
C PRO A 270 21.46 5.24 -16.31
N GLU A 271 22.19 6.19 -16.93
CA GLU A 271 23.47 6.68 -16.39
C GLU A 271 23.29 7.52 -15.11
N GLN A 272 22.19 8.27 -15.00
CA GLN A 272 21.86 9.01 -13.78
C GLN A 272 21.53 8.07 -12.62
N ILE A 273 20.95 6.91 -12.91
CA ILE A 273 20.65 5.88 -11.92
C ILE A 273 21.93 5.16 -11.46
N GLU A 274 22.83 4.80 -12.38
CA GLU A 274 24.14 4.24 -12.03
C GLU A 274 24.97 5.21 -11.18
N ALA A 275 24.96 6.50 -11.52
CA ALA A 275 25.69 7.52 -10.75
C ALA A 275 25.17 7.70 -9.31
N ILE A 276 23.88 7.42 -9.06
CA ILE A 276 23.29 7.45 -7.70
C ILE A 276 23.72 6.21 -6.90
N GLN A 277 23.80 5.03 -7.54
CA GLN A 277 24.25 3.80 -6.90
C GLN A 277 25.73 3.82 -6.52
N VAL A 278 26.58 4.49 -7.32
CA VAL A 278 28.02 4.59 -7.05
C VAL A 278 28.34 5.53 -5.88
N ASN A 279 27.47 6.49 -5.56
CA ASN A 279 27.71 7.49 -4.50
C ASN A 279 27.26 7.08 -3.09
N ASN A 280 26.65 5.91 -2.91
CA ASN A 280 26.36 5.33 -1.59
C ASN A 280 27.18 4.04 -1.37
N PRO A 281 28.46 4.13 -0.99
CA PRO A 281 29.20 2.95 -0.54
C PRO A 281 28.66 2.48 0.82
N PRO A 282 28.61 1.16 1.08
CA PRO A 282 28.21 0.63 2.37
C PRO A 282 29.28 1.00 3.41
N GLY A 283 28.90 1.87 4.34
CA GLY A 283 29.76 2.31 5.44
C GLY A 283 30.43 3.67 5.20
N SER A 284 29.67 4.75 5.39
CA SER A 284 30.25 6.06 5.65
C SER A 284 29.45 6.78 6.73
N THR A 285 29.76 6.46 7.99
CA THR A 285 29.69 7.45 9.07
C THR A 285 30.58 8.63 8.71
N ARG A 286 29.98 9.80 8.43
CA ARG A 286 30.66 11.10 8.54
C ARG A 286 29.72 12.06 9.25
N THR A 287 29.80 12.15 10.58
CA THR A 287 30.56 13.15 11.35
C THR A 287 30.33 14.59 10.90
N ASN A 288 29.57 15.30 11.73
CA ASN A 288 29.63 16.76 11.85
C ASN A 288 31.09 17.23 11.95
N LYS A 289 31.49 18.13 11.07
CA LYS A 289 32.51 19.13 11.35
C LYS A 289 32.11 20.45 10.70
N ASN A 290 31.76 21.40 11.57
CA ASN A 290 31.89 22.83 11.29
C ASN A 290 33.30 23.10 10.74
N GLU A 291 33.41 23.99 9.76
CA GLU A 291 34.39 25.08 9.82
C GLU A 291 34.08 26.20 8.81
N ASN A 292 34.17 27.41 9.35
CA ASN A 292 34.18 28.72 8.71
C ASN A 292 34.95 28.81 7.38
N GLN A 293 34.41 29.62 6.46
CA GLN A 293 35.15 30.58 5.61
C GLN A 293 34.10 31.51 4.97
N ALA A 294 33.85 32.72 5.48
CA ALA A 294 34.67 33.94 5.40
C ALA A 294 34.89 34.45 3.96
N LYS A 295 34.21 35.57 3.66
CA LYS A 295 34.57 36.69 2.75
C LYS A 295 35.05 36.37 1.33
N ASN A 296 34.27 36.82 0.35
CA ASN A 296 34.61 37.99 -0.48
C ASN A 296 33.34 38.62 -1.04
#